data_AF-A0A6B2V3M3-F1
#
_entry.id   AF-A0A6B2V3M3-F1
#
_cell.length_a   1.000
_cell.length_b   1.000
_cell.length_c   1.000
_cell.angle_alpha   90.00
_cell.angle_beta   90.00
_cell.angle_gamma   90.00
#
_symmetry.space_group_name_H-M   'P 1'
#
loop_
_entity.id
_entity.type
_entity.pdbx_description
1 polymer ?
#
loop_
_entity_poly.entity_id
_entity_poly.type
_entity_poly.pdbx_seq_one_letter_code
_entity_poly.pdbx_strand_id
1 'polypeptide(L)'
;MGLGAAIGALVTERAWELPAAGAMLRERWAAIAPELAGHVAAVGYDADTGRLTVCPESSAWATKTRLEQARVIAAANESAGRTVVRALKILAPGMVATHEPADAGPEPAAAPAGPPRTRETASDCYRRALAAHQEAVPASRVDPHIAEAVERQTAAMRELSRRAFPEPDIVPDDASASIEAPRAQRRRQAAAIEAAALRRARAERAARQAGLAAAVPPATELRTTA
;
A
#
# COMPACT_ATOMS: atom_id res chain seq x y z
N MET A 1 33.24 -11.18 -31.73
CA MET A 1 32.01 -10.41 -31.43
C MET A 1 31.44 -10.94 -30.13
N GLY A 2 31.48 -10.15 -29.05
CA GLY A 2 31.09 -10.62 -27.72
C GLY A 2 29.58 -10.76 -27.59
N LEU A 3 29.12 -11.83 -26.94
CA LEU A 3 27.72 -12.09 -26.64
C LEU A 3 27.04 -10.88 -25.95
N GLY A 4 27.78 -10.12 -25.14
CA GLY A 4 27.29 -8.89 -24.51
C GLY A 4 26.89 -7.78 -25.49
N ALA A 5 27.53 -7.69 -26.66
CA ALA A 5 27.13 -6.74 -27.72
C ALA A 5 25.88 -7.21 -28.46
N ALA A 6 25.70 -8.53 -28.63
CA ALA A 6 24.49 -9.11 -29.21
C ALA A 6 23.29 -9.00 -28.26
N ILE A 7 23.49 -9.20 -26.95
CA ILE A 7 22.46 -8.98 -25.92
C ILE A 7 22.13 -7.49 -25.82
N GLY A 8 23.13 -6.61 -25.85
CA GLY A 8 22.93 -5.15 -25.90
C GLY A 8 22.09 -4.73 -27.11
N ALA A 9 22.44 -5.23 -28.30
CA ALA A 9 21.69 -4.98 -29.55
C ALA A 9 20.24 -5.47 -29.45
N LEU A 10 20.00 -6.68 -28.94
CA LEU A 10 18.66 -7.23 -28.73
C LEU A 10 17.83 -6.44 -27.71
N VAL A 11 18.46 -5.90 -26.66
CA VAL A 11 17.80 -5.02 -25.67
C VAL A 11 17.45 -3.68 -26.28
N THR A 12 18.33 -3.08 -27.07
CA THR A 12 18.03 -1.84 -27.80
C THR A 12 16.96 -2.04 -28.87
N GLU A 13 16.98 -3.11 -29.65
CA GLU A 13 15.92 -3.41 -30.64
C GLU A 13 14.56 -3.58 -29.96
N ARG A 14 14.49 -4.28 -28.82
CA ARG A 14 13.26 -4.43 -28.04
C ARG A 14 12.78 -3.10 -27.45
N ALA A 15 13.70 -2.22 -27.05
CA ALA A 15 13.37 -0.91 -26.49
C ALA A 15 12.66 0.03 -27.48
N TRP A 16 12.80 -0.18 -28.79
CA TRP A 16 12.09 0.59 -29.83
C TRP A 16 10.82 -0.10 -30.35
N GLU A 17 10.77 -1.44 -30.33
CA GLU A 17 9.57 -2.24 -30.69
C GLU A 17 8.43 -2.13 -29.66
N LEU A 18 8.76 -2.02 -28.37
CA LEU A 18 7.80 -2.03 -27.26
C LEU A 18 6.95 -0.74 -27.16
N PRO A 19 7.50 0.48 -27.34
CA PRO A 19 6.72 1.71 -27.49
C PRO A 19 5.85 1.73 -28.75
N ALA A 20 6.33 1.17 -29.86
CA ALA A 20 5.60 1.13 -31.13
C ALA A 20 4.33 0.27 -31.04
N ALA A 21 4.40 -0.87 -30.34
CA ALA A 21 3.23 -1.70 -30.09
C ALA A 21 2.15 -0.97 -29.27
N GLY A 22 2.55 -0.21 -28.26
CA GLY A 22 1.64 0.62 -27.46
C GLY A 22 1.00 1.76 -28.27
N ALA A 23 1.77 2.42 -29.13
CA ALA A 23 1.26 3.47 -30.02
C ALA A 23 0.26 2.91 -31.05
N MET A 24 0.63 1.81 -31.72
CA MET A 24 -0.24 1.12 -32.69
C MET A 24 -1.56 0.66 -32.05
N LEU A 25 -1.50 0.14 -30.83
CA LEU A 25 -2.68 -0.33 -30.11
C LEU A 25 -3.64 0.82 -29.75
N ARG A 26 -3.10 2.01 -29.48
CA ARG A 26 -3.88 3.23 -29.23
C ARG A 26 -4.47 3.79 -30.53
N GLU A 27 -3.70 3.84 -31.61
CA GLU A 27 -4.19 4.28 -32.93
C GLU A 27 -5.28 3.36 -33.47
N ARG A 28 -5.12 2.04 -33.31
CA ARG A 28 -6.07 1.03 -33.78
C ARG A 28 -7.15 0.67 -32.78
N TRP A 29 -7.25 1.39 -31.65
CA TRP A 29 -8.21 1.10 -30.59
C TRP A 29 -9.65 1.00 -31.10
N ALA A 30 -10.06 1.90 -32.00
CA ALA A 30 -11.39 1.88 -32.58
C ALA A 30 -11.70 0.62 -33.42
N ALA A 31 -10.68 0.02 -34.05
CA ALA A 31 -10.82 -1.24 -34.78
C ALA A 31 -10.82 -2.45 -33.84
N ILE A 32 -10.10 -2.38 -32.72
CA ILE A 32 -9.97 -3.46 -31.74
C ILE A 32 -11.21 -3.58 -30.86
N ALA A 33 -11.77 -2.44 -30.44
CA ALA A 33 -12.91 -2.36 -29.56
C ALA A 33 -13.94 -1.36 -30.10
N PRO A 34 -14.60 -1.65 -31.24
CA PRO A 34 -15.52 -0.71 -31.89
C PRO A 34 -16.70 -0.34 -31.00
N GLU A 35 -17.18 -1.28 -30.17
CA GLU A 35 -18.28 -1.05 -29.24
C GLU A 35 -17.91 -0.19 -28.02
N LEU A 36 -16.61 0.06 -27.81
CA LEU A 36 -16.08 0.90 -26.72
C LEU A 36 -15.43 2.19 -27.27
N ALA A 37 -15.22 2.27 -28.59
CA ALA A 37 -14.70 3.43 -29.27
C ALA A 37 -15.61 4.64 -29.02
N GLY A 38 -15.02 5.79 -28.69
CA GLY A 38 -15.75 7.01 -28.35
C GLY A 38 -16.08 7.17 -26.85
N HIS A 39 -16.28 6.06 -26.13
CA HIS A 39 -16.62 6.09 -24.69
C HIS A 39 -15.48 5.66 -23.77
N VAL A 40 -14.49 4.94 -24.31
CA VAL A 40 -13.33 4.43 -23.59
C VAL A 40 -12.10 4.72 -24.42
N ALA A 41 -11.12 5.40 -23.84
CA ALA A 41 -9.87 5.75 -24.52
C ALA A 41 -8.70 4.89 -24.00
N ALA A 42 -7.84 4.40 -24.89
CA ALA A 42 -6.58 3.78 -24.52
C ALA A 42 -5.53 4.85 -24.19
N VAL A 43 -5.16 4.95 -22.91
CA VAL A 43 -4.32 6.04 -22.38
C VAL A 43 -2.84 5.68 -22.37
N GLY A 44 -2.50 4.42 -22.10
CA GLY A 44 -1.11 4.01 -22.01
C GLY A 44 -0.94 2.50 -22.07
N TYR A 45 0.27 2.06 -22.41
CA TYR A 45 0.65 0.66 -22.48
C TYR A 45 1.97 0.46 -21.73
N ASP A 46 1.96 -0.50 -20.80
CA ASP A 46 3.12 -0.94 -20.04
C ASP A 46 3.63 -2.23 -20.68
N ALA A 47 4.79 -2.14 -21.33
CA ALA A 47 5.32 -3.19 -22.18
C ALA A 47 6.02 -4.32 -21.42
N ASP A 48 6.53 -4.02 -20.23
CA ASP A 48 7.16 -5.01 -19.35
C ASP A 48 6.12 -5.98 -18.79
N THR A 49 4.94 -5.47 -18.44
CA THR A 49 3.84 -6.29 -17.90
C THR A 49 2.78 -6.67 -18.95
N GLY A 50 2.84 -6.09 -20.14
CA GLY A 50 1.82 -6.28 -21.18
C GLY A 50 0.46 -5.72 -20.79
N ARG A 51 0.43 -4.60 -20.06
CA ARG A 51 -0.81 -4.05 -19.49
C ARG A 51 -1.27 -2.82 -20.25
N LEU A 52 -2.46 -2.89 -20.84
CA LEU A 52 -3.10 -1.77 -21.51
C LEU A 52 -3.97 -1.00 -20.51
N THR A 53 -3.72 0.30 -20.34
CA THR A 53 -4.50 1.18 -19.47
C THR A 53 -5.56 1.92 -20.29
N VAL A 54 -6.81 1.82 -19.86
CA VAL A 54 -7.97 2.42 -20.51
C VAL A 54 -8.72 3.34 -19.55
N CYS A 55 -9.23 4.45 -20.06
CA CYS A 55 -10.03 5.42 -19.32
C CYS A 55 -11.46 5.44 -19.87
N PRO A 56 -12.44 4.90 -19.14
CA PRO A 56 -13.85 5.01 -19.47
C PRO A 56 -14.40 6.40 -19.09
N GLU A 57 -15.36 6.90 -19.88
CA GLU A 57 -16.03 8.18 -19.62
C GLU A 57 -16.99 8.12 -18.43
N SER A 58 -17.56 6.95 -18.12
CA SER A 58 -18.58 6.78 -17.09
C SER A 58 -18.47 5.43 -16.39
N SER A 59 -19.14 5.29 -15.24
CA SER A 59 -19.21 4.04 -14.47
C SER A 59 -19.90 2.91 -15.23
N ALA A 60 -20.91 3.24 -16.05
CA ALA A 60 -21.57 2.29 -16.93
C ALA A 60 -20.59 1.73 -17.98
N TRP A 61 -19.80 2.59 -18.62
CA TRP A 61 -18.79 2.18 -19.59
C TRP A 61 -17.60 1.46 -18.95
N ALA A 62 -17.21 1.85 -17.74
CA ALA A 62 -16.22 1.11 -16.96
C ALA A 62 -16.69 -0.33 -16.69
N THR A 63 -17.98 -0.51 -16.40
CA THR A 63 -18.59 -1.81 -16.17
C THR A 63 -18.64 -2.64 -17.45
N LYS A 64 -19.11 -2.05 -18.56
CA LYS A 64 -19.10 -2.71 -19.88
C LYS A 64 -17.70 -3.16 -20.28
N THR A 65 -16.70 -2.31 -20.07
CA THR A 65 -15.29 -2.63 -20.37
C THR A 65 -14.77 -3.81 -19.53
N ARG A 66 -15.20 -3.95 -18.27
CA ARG A 66 -14.83 -5.10 -17.42
C ARG A 66 -15.45 -6.40 -17.94
N LEU A 67 -16.70 -6.35 -18.39
CA LEU A 67 -17.40 -7.51 -18.95
C LEU A 67 -16.76 -7.95 -20.28
N GLU A 68 -16.41 -7.00 -21.14
CA GLU A 68 -15.81 -7.26 -22.46
C GLU A 68 -14.28 -7.43 -22.41
N GLN A 69 -13.67 -7.42 -21.23
CA GLN A 69 -12.22 -7.37 -21.07
C GLN A 69 -11.49 -8.51 -21.82
N ALA A 70 -12.00 -9.75 -21.72
CA ALA A 70 -11.39 -10.89 -22.38
C ALA A 70 -11.42 -10.77 -23.91
N ARG A 71 -12.55 -10.31 -24.46
CA ARG A 71 -12.74 -10.08 -25.90
C ARG A 71 -11.80 -8.99 -26.42
N VAL A 72 -11.69 -7.88 -25.69
CA VAL A 72 -10.80 -6.77 -26.03
C VAL A 72 -9.33 -7.22 -26.01
N ILE A 73 -8.91 -8.01 -25.01
CA ILE A 73 -7.53 -8.53 -24.96
C ILE A 73 -7.25 -9.47 -26.14
N ALA A 74 -8.20 -10.33 -26.51
CA ALA A 74 -8.05 -11.22 -27.66
C ALA A 74 -7.93 -10.44 -28.97
N ALA A 75 -8.84 -9.49 -29.22
CA ALA A 75 -8.83 -8.63 -30.41
C ALA A 75 -7.55 -7.77 -30.49
N ALA A 76 -7.05 -7.29 -29.33
CA ALA A 76 -5.80 -6.55 -29.27
C ALA A 76 -4.59 -7.40 -29.69
N ASN A 77 -4.53 -8.65 -29.22
CA ASN A 77 -3.45 -9.58 -29.56
C ASN A 77 -3.52 -10.05 -31.02
N GLU A 78 -4.73 -10.27 -31.54
CA GLU A 78 -4.94 -10.59 -32.96
C GLU A 78 -4.50 -9.43 -33.86
N SER A 79 -4.90 -8.20 -33.51
CA SER A 79 -4.49 -6.98 -34.21
C SER A 79 -2.98 -6.77 -34.22
N ALA A 80 -2.29 -7.15 -33.13
CA ALA A 80 -0.84 -7.06 -33.02
C ALA A 80 -0.09 -8.26 -33.63
N GLY A 81 -0.78 -9.32 -34.03
CA GLY A 81 -0.19 -10.56 -34.57
C GLY A 81 0.68 -11.36 -33.59
N ARG A 82 0.73 -10.95 -32.32
CA ARG A 82 1.50 -11.58 -31.23
C ARG A 82 0.85 -11.25 -29.88
N THR A 83 1.18 -12.01 -28.84
CA THR A 83 0.66 -11.76 -27.48
C THR A 83 1.36 -10.55 -26.85
N VAL A 84 0.79 -9.37 -27.03
CA VAL A 84 1.28 -8.07 -26.54
C VAL A 84 0.54 -7.63 -25.27
N VAL A 85 -0.77 -7.91 -25.21
CA VAL A 85 -1.65 -7.52 -24.10
C VAL A 85 -1.99 -8.75 -23.27
N ARG A 86 -1.65 -8.70 -21.98
CA ARG A 86 -1.93 -9.73 -20.98
C ARG A 86 -3.05 -9.31 -20.03
N ALA A 87 -3.16 -8.01 -19.77
CA ALA A 87 -4.13 -7.47 -18.83
C ALA A 87 -4.62 -6.09 -19.25
N LEU A 88 -5.85 -5.77 -18.86
CA LEU A 88 -6.46 -4.45 -19.04
C LEU A 88 -6.53 -3.78 -17.67
N LYS A 89 -6.00 -2.56 -17.55
CA LYS A 89 -6.16 -1.70 -16.37
C LYS A 89 -7.22 -0.65 -16.67
N ILE A 90 -8.37 -0.80 -16.04
CA ILE A 90 -9.50 0.12 -16.21
C ILE A 90 -9.43 1.17 -15.10
N LEU A 91 -9.21 2.42 -15.49
CA LEU A 91 -9.22 3.54 -14.56
C LEU A 91 -10.64 3.82 -14.04
N ALA A 92 -10.73 4.43 -12.86
CA ALA A 92 -12.02 4.91 -12.37
C ALA A 92 -12.51 6.07 -13.27
N PRO A 93 -13.79 6.07 -13.68
CA PRO A 93 -14.36 7.16 -14.46
C PRO A 93 -14.35 8.44 -13.61
N GLY A 94 -13.84 9.54 -14.18
CA GLY A 94 -13.66 10.82 -13.49
C GLY A 94 -12.23 11.14 -13.04
N MET A 95 -11.22 10.34 -13.42
CA MET A 95 -9.80 10.67 -13.14
C MET A 95 -9.15 11.62 -14.17
N VAL A 96 -9.86 11.98 -15.24
CA VAL A 96 -9.49 13.12 -16.08
C VAL A 96 -10.34 14.28 -15.59
N ALA A 97 -9.69 15.27 -14.97
CA ALA A 97 -10.30 16.54 -14.66
C ALA A 97 -11.03 17.04 -15.91
N THR A 98 -12.32 17.32 -15.77
CA THR A 98 -13.07 18.12 -16.73
C THR A 98 -12.23 19.34 -17.07
N HIS A 99 -11.78 19.45 -18.32
CA HIS A 99 -11.18 20.68 -18.81
C HIS A 99 -12.33 21.68 -18.97
N GLU A 100 -12.73 22.29 -17.87
CA GLU A 100 -13.50 23.52 -17.91
C GLU A 100 -12.58 24.60 -18.49
N PRO A 101 -13.01 25.35 -19.53
CA PRO A 101 -12.16 26.37 -20.13
C PRO A 101 -11.85 27.44 -19.08
N ALA A 102 -10.58 27.83 -19.04
CA ALA A 102 -10.00 28.78 -18.11
C ALA A 102 -10.89 30.01 -17.86
N ASP A 103 -11.31 30.18 -16.61
CA ASP A 103 -11.40 31.51 -16.03
C ASP A 103 -10.34 31.62 -14.93
N ALA A 104 -9.59 32.73 -14.99
CA ALA A 104 -8.36 32.93 -14.26
C ALA A 104 -8.63 33.23 -12.79
N GLY A 105 -8.25 32.31 -11.90
CA GLY A 105 -8.11 32.55 -10.46
C GLY A 105 -6.71 32.17 -9.98
N PRO A 106 -6.06 32.96 -9.11
CA PRO A 106 -4.70 32.68 -8.67
C PRO A 106 -4.61 31.35 -7.91
N GLU A 107 -3.57 30.57 -8.20
CA GLU A 107 -3.25 29.32 -7.50
C GLU A 107 -3.24 29.51 -5.98
N PRO A 108 -3.96 28.68 -5.20
CA PRO A 108 -3.71 28.57 -3.78
C PRO A 108 -2.36 27.90 -3.58
N ALA A 109 -1.41 28.66 -3.04
CA ALA A 109 -0.12 28.16 -2.61
C ALA A 109 -0.29 26.90 -1.75
N ALA A 110 0.50 25.87 -2.07
CA ALA A 110 0.53 24.59 -1.37
C ALA A 110 0.71 24.80 0.15
N ALA A 111 -0.37 24.55 0.89
CA ALA A 111 -0.33 24.55 2.35
C ALA A 111 0.58 23.40 2.83
N PRO A 112 1.36 23.61 3.91
CA PRO A 112 2.24 22.58 4.43
C PRO A 112 1.43 21.35 4.87
N ALA A 113 1.91 20.17 4.48
CA ALA A 113 1.31 18.90 4.85
C ALA A 113 1.28 18.79 6.39
N GLY A 114 0.09 19.01 6.97
CA GLY A 114 -0.17 18.76 8.38
C GLY A 114 0.00 17.28 8.74
N PRO A 115 0.00 16.94 10.04
CA PRO A 115 0.14 15.55 10.48
C PRO A 115 -0.88 14.65 9.79
N PRO A 116 -0.54 13.36 9.53
CA PRO A 116 -1.36 12.47 8.74
C PRO A 116 -2.77 12.41 9.32
N ARG A 117 -3.77 12.84 8.53
CA ARG A 117 -5.17 12.79 8.92
C ARG A 117 -5.56 11.33 9.13
N THR A 118 -5.69 10.93 10.39
CA THR A 118 -6.27 9.65 10.78
C THR A 118 -7.77 9.67 10.48
N ARG A 119 -8.42 8.49 10.43
CA ARG A 119 -9.85 8.35 10.16
C ARG A 119 -10.73 9.25 11.06
N GLU A 120 -10.24 9.56 12.26
CA GLU A 120 -10.88 10.40 13.27
C GLU A 120 -10.65 11.90 13.06
N THR A 121 -9.52 12.30 12.45
CA THR A 121 -9.14 13.71 12.18
C THR A 121 -9.36 14.13 10.72
N ALA A 122 -10.08 13.29 9.97
CA ALA A 122 -10.41 13.55 8.57
C ALA A 122 -11.45 14.69 8.43
N SER A 123 -11.50 15.29 7.24
CA SER A 123 -12.41 16.41 6.95
C SER A 123 -13.88 16.02 7.14
N ASP A 124 -14.73 17.00 7.45
CA ASP A 124 -16.16 16.77 7.70
C ASP A 124 -16.90 16.16 6.52
N CYS A 125 -16.47 16.51 5.29
CA CYS A 125 -16.98 15.92 4.07
C CYS A 125 -16.66 14.41 4.01
N TYR A 126 -15.43 14.02 4.33
CA TYR A 126 -15.03 12.62 4.38
C TYR A 126 -15.81 11.84 5.45
N ARG A 127 -15.99 12.40 6.65
CA ARG A 127 -16.76 11.74 7.72
C ARG A 127 -18.23 11.56 7.33
N ARG A 128 -18.85 12.55 6.67
CA ARG A 128 -20.21 12.45 6.13
C ARG A 128 -20.33 11.41 5.03
N ALA A 129 -19.39 11.38 4.09
CA ALA A 129 -19.36 10.37 3.04
C ALA A 129 -19.19 8.95 3.63
N LEU A 130 -18.39 8.81 4.67
CA LEU A 130 -18.20 7.53 5.36
C LEU A 130 -19.44 7.07 6.10
N ALA A 131 -20.13 7.97 6.81
CA ALA A 131 -21.40 7.67 7.47
C ALA A 131 -22.48 7.24 6.46
N ALA A 132 -22.65 8.00 5.37
CA ALA A 132 -23.59 7.63 4.30
C ALA A 132 -23.27 6.26 3.68
N HIS A 133 -21.98 5.96 3.49
CA HIS A 133 -21.56 4.64 3.01
C HIS A 133 -21.85 3.54 4.04
N GLN A 134 -21.67 3.80 5.35
CA GLN A 134 -21.98 2.82 6.39
C GLN A 134 -23.48 2.56 6.53
N GLU A 135 -24.31 3.60 6.40
CA GLU A 135 -25.78 3.49 6.41
C GLU A 135 -26.32 2.70 5.21
N ALA A 136 -25.71 2.85 4.04
CA ALA A 136 -26.11 2.13 2.83
C ALA A 136 -25.61 0.68 2.79
N VAL A 137 -24.66 0.29 3.64
CA VAL A 137 -24.14 -1.09 3.67
C VAL A 137 -25.11 -1.95 4.48
N PRO A 138 -25.69 -3.02 3.89
CA PRO A 138 -26.57 -3.92 4.63
C PRO A 138 -25.80 -4.61 5.75
N ALA A 139 -26.45 -4.73 6.92
CA ALA A 139 -25.86 -5.24 8.16
C ALA A 139 -25.29 -6.67 8.05
N SER A 140 -25.84 -7.50 7.16
CA SER A 140 -25.27 -8.79 6.79
C SER A 140 -25.52 -9.06 5.31
N ARG A 141 -24.50 -9.56 4.63
CA ARG A 141 -24.59 -10.07 3.25
C ARG A 141 -24.79 -11.59 3.21
N VAL A 142 -24.82 -12.23 4.37
CA VAL A 142 -24.96 -13.68 4.53
C VAL A 142 -26.43 -13.99 4.79
N ASP A 143 -26.95 -15.00 4.10
CA ASP A 143 -28.30 -15.52 4.32
C ASP A 143 -28.49 -15.89 5.81
N PRO A 144 -29.56 -15.43 6.47
CA PRO A 144 -29.80 -15.68 7.88
C PRO A 144 -29.80 -17.19 8.22
N HIS A 145 -30.26 -18.04 7.31
CA HIS A 145 -30.29 -19.48 7.55
C HIS A 145 -28.89 -20.10 7.58
N ILE A 146 -27.96 -19.56 6.77
CA ILE A 146 -26.55 -19.97 6.79
C ILE A 146 -25.90 -19.51 8.10
N ALA A 147 -26.17 -18.28 8.53
CA ALA A 147 -25.65 -17.75 9.80
C ALA A 147 -26.12 -18.61 11.00
N GLU A 148 -27.42 -18.90 11.08
CA GLU A 148 -27.99 -19.77 12.11
C GLU A 148 -27.40 -21.20 12.06
N ALA A 149 -27.12 -21.73 10.86
CA ALA A 149 -26.50 -23.04 10.72
C ALA A 149 -25.06 -23.07 11.24
N VAL A 150 -24.28 -22.03 10.95
CA VAL A 150 -22.91 -21.86 11.45
C VAL A 150 -22.90 -21.69 12.97
N GLU A 151 -23.84 -20.93 13.53
CA GLU A 151 -23.97 -20.77 14.98
C GLU A 151 -24.33 -22.10 15.65
N ARG A 152 -25.28 -22.86 15.10
CA ARG A 152 -25.62 -24.21 15.60
C ARG A 152 -24.44 -25.15 15.55
N GLN A 153 -23.68 -25.15 14.45
CA GLN A 153 -22.46 -25.94 14.32
C GLN A 153 -21.41 -25.52 15.36
N THR A 154 -21.21 -24.22 15.54
CA THR A 154 -20.26 -23.66 16.51
C THR A 154 -20.65 -24.04 17.94
N ALA A 155 -21.94 -23.95 18.28
CA ALA A 155 -22.46 -24.35 19.58
C ALA A 155 -22.26 -25.86 19.83
N ALA A 156 -22.55 -26.71 18.85
CA ALA A 156 -22.33 -28.15 18.95
C ALA A 156 -20.84 -28.47 19.11
N MET A 157 -19.97 -27.81 18.36
CA MET A 157 -18.52 -28.01 18.46
C MET A 157 -17.97 -27.56 19.82
N ARG A 158 -18.47 -26.45 20.36
CA ARG A 158 -18.13 -25.98 21.72
C ARG A 158 -18.60 -26.95 22.80
N GLU A 159 -19.79 -27.52 22.66
CA GLU A 159 -20.30 -28.55 23.57
C GLU A 159 -19.43 -29.81 23.54
N LEU A 160 -19.09 -30.30 22.35
CA LEU A 160 -18.16 -31.42 22.18
C LEU A 160 -16.80 -31.12 22.79
N SER A 161 -16.28 -29.91 22.57
CA SER A 161 -15.02 -29.45 23.18
C SER A 161 -15.07 -29.47 24.70
N ARG A 162 -16.16 -28.98 25.31
CA ARG A 162 -16.33 -29.00 26.78
C ARG A 162 -16.40 -30.42 27.36
N ARG A 163 -16.94 -31.38 26.60
CA ARG A 163 -16.98 -32.79 27.02
C ARG A 163 -15.63 -33.48 26.87
N ALA A 164 -14.91 -33.19 25.78
CA ALA A 164 -13.60 -33.77 25.50
C ALA A 164 -12.51 -33.18 26.40
N PHE A 165 -12.63 -31.89 26.72
CA PHE A 165 -11.74 -31.13 27.58
C PHE A 165 -12.59 -30.43 28.64
N PRO A 166 -13.01 -31.13 29.70
CA PRO A 166 -13.66 -30.49 30.82
C PRO A 166 -12.66 -29.50 31.44
N GLU A 167 -12.89 -28.20 31.24
CA GLU A 167 -12.16 -27.19 31.99
C GLU A 167 -12.47 -27.40 33.48
N PRO A 168 -11.46 -27.49 34.36
CA PRO A 168 -11.71 -27.52 35.80
C PRO A 168 -12.48 -26.25 36.19
N ASP A 169 -13.44 -26.39 37.10
CA ASP A 169 -14.28 -25.31 37.63
C ASP A 169 -13.49 -24.00 37.76
N ILE A 170 -13.91 -23.00 36.98
CA ILE A 170 -13.58 -21.57 37.08
C ILE A 170 -12.26 -21.33 37.83
N VAL A 171 -11.14 -21.33 37.11
CA VAL A 171 -9.96 -20.62 37.64
C VAL A 171 -10.39 -19.15 37.72
N PRO A 172 -10.30 -18.50 38.90
CA PRO A 172 -10.65 -17.10 39.03
C PRO A 172 -9.85 -16.26 38.02
N ASP A 173 -10.29 -15.02 37.80
CA ASP A 173 -9.66 -13.96 36.97
C ASP A 173 -8.11 -13.81 37.14
N ASP A 174 -7.55 -14.46 38.15
CA ASP A 174 -6.12 -14.67 38.40
C ASP A 174 -5.37 -15.44 37.27
N ALA A 175 -6.05 -16.12 36.34
CA ALA A 175 -5.40 -16.73 35.18
C ALA A 175 -4.90 -15.68 34.15
N SER A 176 -5.64 -14.57 33.98
CA SER A 176 -5.16 -13.41 33.20
C SER A 176 -3.96 -12.77 33.88
N ALA A 177 -3.99 -12.66 35.21
CA ALA A 177 -2.85 -12.23 36.01
C ALA A 177 -1.65 -13.18 35.87
N SER A 178 -1.87 -14.50 35.68
CA SER A 178 -0.82 -15.50 35.46
C SER A 178 -0.04 -15.29 34.16
N ILE A 179 -0.66 -14.77 33.09
CA ILE A 179 0.04 -14.42 31.84
C ILE A 179 0.63 -13.00 31.91
N GLU A 180 -0.04 -12.07 32.60
CA GLU A 180 0.43 -10.70 32.74
C GLU A 180 1.64 -10.58 33.68
N ALA A 181 1.69 -11.34 34.77
CA ALA A 181 2.81 -11.36 35.71
C ALA A 181 4.18 -11.65 35.05
N PRO A 182 4.35 -12.72 34.24
CA PRO A 182 5.63 -12.97 33.55
C PRO A 182 5.91 -11.93 32.47
N ARG A 183 4.89 -11.33 31.84
CA ARG A 183 5.07 -10.22 30.89
C ARG A 183 5.57 -8.95 31.60
N ALA A 184 4.98 -8.60 32.74
CA ALA A 184 5.41 -7.48 33.57
C ALA A 184 6.83 -7.68 34.10
N GLN A 185 7.17 -8.90 34.52
CA GLN A 185 8.52 -9.25 34.97
C GLN A 185 9.56 -9.08 33.86
N ARG A 186 9.26 -9.54 32.63
CA ARG A 186 10.15 -9.34 31.47
C ARG A 186 10.37 -7.86 31.16
N ARG A 187 9.33 -7.02 31.25
CA ARG A 187 9.45 -5.57 31.06
C ARG A 187 10.37 -4.93 32.10
N ARG A 188 10.25 -5.33 33.37
CA ARG A 188 11.12 -4.85 34.46
C ARG A 188 12.57 -5.28 34.26
N GLN A 189 12.80 -6.53 33.84
CA GLN A 189 14.15 -7.03 33.53
C GLN A 189 14.78 -6.26 32.37
N ALA A 190 14.02 -6.01 31.29
CA ALA A 190 14.50 -5.24 30.14
C ALA A 190 14.88 -3.80 30.55
N ALA A 191 14.04 -3.12 31.33
CA ALA A 191 14.31 -1.77 31.83
C ALA A 191 15.55 -1.72 32.74
N ALA A 192 15.77 -2.75 33.56
CA ALA A 192 16.96 -2.84 34.42
C ALA A 192 18.26 -3.03 33.60
N ILE A 193 18.21 -3.85 32.55
CA ILE A 193 19.33 -4.07 31.62
C ILE A 193 19.65 -2.77 30.86
N GLU A 194 18.62 -2.10 30.33
CA GLU A 194 18.76 -0.82 29.63
C GLU A 194 19.39 0.25 30.55
N ALA A 195 18.91 0.37 31.79
CA ALA A 195 19.46 1.31 32.76
C ALA A 195 20.94 1.01 33.10
N ALA A 196 21.31 -0.27 33.20
CA ALA A 196 22.70 -0.67 33.42
C ALA A 196 23.59 -0.34 32.21
N ALA A 197 23.11 -0.59 30.99
CA ALA A 197 23.81 -0.25 29.76
C ALA A 197 24.04 1.27 29.64
N LEU A 198 23.03 2.09 29.97
CA LEU A 198 23.14 3.55 29.97
C LEU A 198 24.16 4.06 31.00
N ARG A 199 24.19 3.49 32.21
CA ARG A 199 25.21 3.84 33.23
C ARG A 199 26.62 3.52 32.73
N ARG A 200 26.82 2.35 32.13
CA ARG A 200 28.11 1.95 31.54
C ARG A 200 28.52 2.88 30.41
N ALA A 201 27.62 3.18 29.48
CA ALA A 201 27.90 4.09 28.37
C ALA A 201 28.28 5.50 28.85
N ARG A 202 27.65 6.00 29.93
CA ARG A 202 28.03 7.27 30.57
C ARG A 202 29.41 7.20 31.22
N ALA A 203 29.72 6.12 31.93
CA ALA A 203 31.04 5.93 32.55
C ALA A 203 32.16 5.85 31.50
N GLU A 204 31.95 5.12 30.41
CA GLU A 204 32.91 5.03 29.30
C GLU A 204 33.09 6.39 28.60
N ARG A 205 32.03 7.18 28.44
CA ARG A 205 32.12 8.53 27.88
C ARG A 205 32.88 9.48 28.80
N ALA A 206 32.65 9.42 30.11
CA ALA A 206 33.39 10.20 31.10
C ALA A 206 34.87 9.81 31.12
N ALA A 207 35.19 8.51 31.06
CA ALA A 207 36.56 8.02 30.98
C ALA A 207 37.28 8.50 29.69
N ARG A 208 36.60 8.48 28.54
CA ARG A 208 37.13 9.04 27.29
C ARG A 208 37.37 10.55 27.38
N GLN A 209 36.47 11.31 28.01
CA GLN A 209 36.65 12.75 28.21
C GLN A 209 37.80 13.07 29.17
N ALA A 210 37.95 12.32 30.27
CA ALA A 210 39.07 12.46 31.18
C ALA A 210 40.41 12.09 30.50
N GLY A 211 40.44 11.03 29.68
CA GLY A 211 41.61 10.67 28.89
C GLY A 211 41.98 11.72 27.84
N LEU A 212 40.99 12.33 27.18
CA LEU A 212 41.22 13.48 26.28
C LEU A 212 41.73 14.71 27.03
N ALA A 213 41.21 15.00 28.23
CA ALA A 213 41.66 16.12 29.05
C ALA A 213 43.09 15.92 29.57
N ALA A 214 43.48 14.69 29.91
CA ALA A 214 44.86 14.37 30.32
C ALA A 214 45.87 14.42 29.15
N ALA A 215 45.40 14.27 27.90
CA ALA A 215 46.24 14.33 26.70
C ALA A 215 46.49 15.77 26.19
N VAL A 216 45.83 16.79 26.76
CA VAL A 216 46.10 18.19 26.47
C VAL A 216 47.25 18.66 27.39
N PRO A 217 48.46 18.96 26.87
CA PRO A 217 49.54 19.48 27.71
C PRO A 217 49.17 20.87 28.25
N PRO A 218 49.57 21.22 29.49
CA PRO A 218 49.32 22.55 30.02
C PRO A 218 50.07 23.60 29.19
N ALA A 219 49.36 24.63 28.75
CA ALA A 219 49.94 25.76 28.05
C ALA A 219 50.96 26.46 28.95
N THR A 220 52.21 26.48 28.50
CA THR A 220 53.35 27.09 29.17
C THR A 220 53.10 28.60 29.36
N GLU A 221 53.00 29.04 30.62
CA GLU A 221 52.99 30.47 30.96
C GLU A 221 54.37 31.10 30.64
N LEU A 222 54.38 32.07 29.73
CA LEU A 222 55.53 32.91 29.45
C LEU A 222 55.71 33.92 30.59
N ARG A 223 56.79 33.75 31.38
CA ARG A 223 57.30 34.74 32.33
C ARG A 223 57.76 35.99 31.56
N THR A 224 57.12 37.12 31.80
CA THR A 224 57.65 38.45 31.46
C THR A 224 58.47 38.95 32.65
N THR A 225 59.77 39.09 32.43
CA THR A 225 60.71 39.78 33.32
C THR A 225 60.54 41.30 33.19
N ALA A 226 60.56 42.00 34.32
CA ALA A 226 60.84 43.43 34.41
C ALA A 226 62.07 43.63 35.29
#